data_AF-A0A8T5SM98-F1
#
_entry.id   AF-A0A8T5SM98-F1
#
_cell.length_a   1.000
_cell.length_b   1.000
_cell.length_c   1.000
_cell.angle_alpha   90.00
_cell.angle_beta   90.00
_cell.angle_gamma   90.00
#
_symmetry.space_group_name_H-M   'P 1'
#
loop_
_entity.id
_entity.type
_entity.pdbx_description
1 polymer ?
#
loop_
_entity_poly.entity_id
_entity_poly.type
_entity_poly.pdbx_seq_one_letter_code
_entity_poly.pdbx_strand_id
1 'polypeptide(L)'
;MAFSEQDGSGVSLGENFADLLTRIDKLSLEKVVETAAIHDCSQEFAGVVYLLNNDLGIDPTLILDDLENEITRLEKAGKSVPQVETYLYNFSVNEGKWIAFLRGTMFKNLQDDIKNLQSYISRLGKLKDSDLITLATQIMMERQFIAANMIIPVVEKWCEEHEGS
;
A
#
# COMPACT_ATOMS: atom_id res chain seq x y z
N MET A 1 -27.25 -25.04 16.93
CA MET A 1 -26.92 -23.99 15.94
C MET A 1 -25.67 -23.31 16.43
N ALA A 2 -24.52 -23.64 15.81
CA ALA A 2 -23.28 -22.95 16.09
C ALA A 2 -23.31 -21.61 15.34
N PHE A 3 -23.17 -20.51 16.07
CA PHE A 3 -22.84 -19.22 15.49
C PHE A 3 -21.39 -19.29 15.02
N SER A 4 -21.18 -19.27 13.71
CA SER A 4 -19.86 -19.00 13.16
C SER A 4 -19.59 -17.50 13.30
N GLU A 5 -18.70 -17.15 14.22
CA GLU A 5 -18.01 -15.86 14.19
C GLU A 5 -17.26 -15.78 12.86
N GLN A 6 -17.73 -14.92 11.95
CA GLN A 6 -16.91 -14.45 10.84
C GLN A 6 -15.95 -13.42 11.43
N ASP A 7 -14.78 -13.93 11.80
CA ASP A 7 -13.66 -13.12 12.25
C ASP A 7 -13.08 -12.33 11.06
N GLY A 8 -12.93 -11.02 11.27
CA GLY A 8 -12.05 -10.10 10.54
C GLY A 8 -12.20 -9.97 9.02
N SER A 9 -12.91 -8.92 8.57
CA SER A 9 -12.66 -8.27 7.28
C SER A 9 -11.31 -7.52 7.28
N GLY A 10 -10.24 -8.21 7.67
CA GLY A 10 -8.90 -7.67 7.69
C GLY A 10 -8.42 -7.46 6.26
N VAL A 11 -7.90 -6.27 5.97
CA VAL A 11 -7.13 -6.04 4.75
C VAL A 11 -6.00 -7.08 4.72
N SER A 12 -6.09 -8.04 3.81
CA SER A 12 -4.99 -8.96 3.55
C SER A 12 -3.92 -8.19 2.80
N LEU A 13 -2.86 -7.80 3.52
CA LEU A 13 -1.59 -7.39 2.91
C LEU A 13 -1.11 -8.62 2.12
N GLY A 14 -1.50 -8.69 0.85
CA GLY A 14 -1.70 -9.94 0.12
C GLY A 14 -0.64 -11.03 0.31
N GLU A 15 -1.06 -12.29 0.13
CA GLU A 15 -0.30 -13.53 0.42
C GLU A 15 1.16 -13.53 -0.09
N ASN A 16 1.49 -12.75 -1.12
CA ASN A 16 2.84 -12.62 -1.67
C ASN A 16 3.85 -11.86 -0.79
N PHE A 17 3.41 -11.09 0.21
CA PHE A 17 4.29 -10.23 1.02
C PHE A 17 4.38 -10.62 2.50
N ALA A 18 3.61 -11.62 2.93
CA ALA A 18 3.80 -12.24 4.24
C ALA A 18 5.24 -12.76 4.42
N ASP A 19 5.91 -13.13 3.32
CA ASP A 19 7.28 -13.66 3.29
C ASP A 19 8.35 -12.62 2.89
N LEU A 20 8.04 -11.31 2.86
CA LEU A 20 9.00 -10.27 2.42
C LEU A 20 10.32 -10.36 3.19
N LEU A 21 10.26 -10.57 4.50
CA LEU A 21 11.43 -10.77 5.36
C LEU A 21 12.31 -11.92 4.86
N THR A 22 11.75 -13.11 4.70
CA THR A 22 12.47 -14.30 4.24
C THR A 22 13.10 -14.11 2.86
N ARG A 23 12.45 -13.31 1.99
CA ARG A 23 12.97 -13.01 0.66
C ARG A 23 14.14 -12.04 0.73
N ILE A 24 14.10 -11.06 1.62
CA ILE A 24 15.22 -10.15 1.89
C ILE A 24 16.39 -10.93 2.50
N ASP A 25 16.12 -11.80 3.47
CA ASP A 25 17.14 -12.65 4.12
C ASP A 25 17.85 -13.61 3.13
N LYS A 26 17.19 -13.93 2.00
CA LYS A 26 17.75 -14.75 0.91
C LYS A 26 18.56 -13.94 -0.11
N LEU A 27 18.57 -12.61 -0.04
CA LEU A 27 19.39 -11.78 -0.92
C LEU A 27 20.86 -11.96 -0.56
N SER A 28 21.71 -12.04 -1.58
CA SER A 28 23.16 -11.99 -1.36
C SER A 28 23.55 -10.61 -0.85
N LEU A 29 24.52 -10.57 0.07
CA LEU A 29 25.07 -9.32 0.60
C LEU A 29 25.56 -8.40 -0.53
N GLU A 30 26.15 -8.97 -1.58
CA GLU A 30 26.60 -8.24 -2.78
C GLU A 30 25.47 -7.41 -3.41
N LYS A 31 24.27 -7.98 -3.54
CA LYS A 31 23.11 -7.28 -4.11
C LYS A 31 22.61 -6.15 -3.21
N VAL A 32 22.62 -6.38 -1.90
CA VAL A 32 22.22 -5.37 -0.92
C VAL A 32 23.18 -4.17 -0.98
N VAL A 33 24.48 -4.43 -0.99
CA VAL A 33 25.53 -3.41 -1.08
C VAL A 33 25.47 -2.67 -2.41
N GLU A 34 25.30 -3.38 -3.53
CA GLU A 34 25.16 -2.77 -4.85
C GLU A 34 23.92 -1.85 -4.92
N THR A 35 22.78 -2.33 -4.43
CA THR A 35 21.53 -1.53 -4.41
C THR A 35 21.68 -0.29 -3.55
N ALA A 36 22.30 -0.42 -2.36
CA ALA A 36 22.59 0.70 -1.48
C ALA A 36 23.46 1.76 -2.17
N ALA A 37 24.48 1.34 -2.91
CA ALA A 37 25.36 2.25 -3.64
C ALA A 37 24.68 2.92 -4.85
N ILE A 38 23.85 2.18 -5.60
CA ILE A 38 23.14 2.71 -6.78
C ILE A 38 22.12 3.78 -6.37
N HIS A 39 21.42 3.56 -5.26
CA HIS A 39 20.31 4.41 -4.82
C HIS A 39 20.66 5.34 -3.66
N ASP A 40 21.93 5.39 -3.25
CA ASP A 40 22.43 6.23 -2.15
C ASP A 40 21.62 6.08 -0.85
N CYS A 41 21.33 4.82 -0.48
CA CYS A 41 20.52 4.49 0.69
C CYS A 41 21.27 3.58 1.67
N SER A 42 20.75 3.45 2.89
CA SER A 42 21.30 2.50 3.87
C SER A 42 21.08 1.05 3.43
N GLN A 43 21.92 0.14 3.92
CA GLN A 43 21.81 -1.29 3.59
C GLN A 43 20.52 -1.91 4.12
N GLU A 44 20.00 -1.38 5.23
CA GLU A 44 18.75 -1.80 5.85
C GLU A 44 17.54 -1.52 4.93
N PHE A 45 17.61 -0.49 4.09
CA PHE A 45 16.55 -0.17 3.12
C PHE A 45 16.77 -0.89 1.79
N ALA A 46 18.03 -1.11 1.41
CA ALA A 46 18.41 -1.63 0.11
C ALA A 46 17.75 -2.98 -0.24
N GLY A 47 17.58 -3.89 0.73
CA GLY A 47 16.88 -5.16 0.50
C GLY A 47 15.42 -4.99 0.07
N VAL A 48 14.70 -4.09 0.74
CA VAL A 48 13.31 -3.74 0.42
C VAL A 48 13.25 -3.05 -0.94
N VAL A 49 14.09 -2.04 -1.16
CA VAL A 49 14.18 -1.30 -2.42
C VAL A 49 14.42 -2.25 -3.60
N TYR A 50 15.39 -3.17 -3.47
CA TYR A 50 15.68 -4.15 -4.49
C TYR A 50 14.46 -5.00 -4.83
N LEU A 51 13.80 -5.60 -3.84
CA LEU A 51 12.67 -6.49 -4.09
C LEU A 51 11.46 -5.75 -4.66
N LEU A 52 11.10 -4.59 -4.10
CA LEU A 52 9.94 -3.83 -4.57
C LEU A 52 10.14 -3.30 -6.00
N ASN A 53 11.36 -2.88 -6.35
CA ASN A 53 11.69 -2.51 -7.72
C ASN A 53 11.61 -3.72 -8.66
N ASN A 54 12.28 -4.83 -8.33
CA ASN A 54 12.35 -5.98 -9.24
C ASN A 54 11.03 -6.76 -9.36
N ASP A 55 10.27 -6.88 -8.27
CA ASP A 55 9.04 -7.69 -8.25
C ASP A 55 7.81 -6.90 -8.71
N LEU A 56 7.74 -5.61 -8.33
CA LEU A 56 6.56 -4.77 -8.55
C LEU A 56 6.79 -3.65 -9.54
N GLY A 57 8.03 -3.41 -9.97
CA GLY A 57 8.37 -2.31 -10.87
C GLY A 57 8.17 -0.94 -10.22
N ILE A 58 8.23 -0.86 -8.89
CA ILE A 58 8.08 0.41 -8.16
C ILE A 58 9.42 1.15 -8.22
N ASP A 59 9.36 2.44 -8.57
CA ASP A 59 10.53 3.31 -8.62
C ASP A 59 11.26 3.34 -7.26
N PRO A 60 12.57 3.01 -7.20
CA PRO A 60 13.40 3.10 -6.02
C PRO A 60 13.30 4.44 -5.28
N THR A 61 13.23 5.55 -6.00
CA THR A 61 13.12 6.88 -5.36
C THR A 61 11.81 7.00 -4.59
N LEU A 62 10.70 6.51 -5.15
CA LEU A 62 9.41 6.52 -4.45
C LEU A 62 9.39 5.61 -3.22
N ILE A 63 10.08 4.46 -3.27
CA ILE A 63 10.20 3.56 -2.13
C ILE A 63 10.96 4.24 -1.00
N LEU A 64 12.08 4.90 -1.32
CA LEU A 64 12.88 5.62 -0.34
C LEU A 64 12.13 6.82 0.24
N ASP A 65 11.47 7.61 -0.61
CA ASP A 65 10.63 8.73 -0.17
C ASP A 65 9.55 8.25 0.81
N ASP A 66 8.88 7.14 0.54
CA ASP A 66 7.86 6.59 1.44
C ASP A 66 8.45 6.17 2.79
N LEU A 67 9.59 5.48 2.79
CA LEU A 67 10.29 5.08 4.02
C LEU A 67 10.71 6.30 4.85
N GLU A 68 11.27 7.34 4.21
CA GLU A 68 11.70 8.57 4.87
C GLU A 68 10.53 9.39 5.39
N ASN A 69 9.44 9.47 4.63
CA ASN A 69 8.21 10.15 5.05
C ASN A 69 7.63 9.49 6.29
N GLU A 70 7.69 8.16 6.38
CA GLU A 70 7.18 7.44 7.53
C GLU A 70 8.08 7.60 8.76
N ILE A 71 9.40 7.59 8.60
CA ILE A 71 10.33 7.97 9.69
C ILE A 71 9.99 9.38 10.20
N THR A 72 9.80 10.33 9.28
CA THR A 72 9.45 11.71 9.62
C THR A 72 8.10 11.80 10.34
N ARG A 73 7.11 11.00 9.94
CA ARG A 73 5.80 10.91 10.60
C ARG A 73 5.96 10.39 12.03
N LEU A 74 6.71 9.31 12.21
CA LEU A 74 6.99 8.69 13.50
C LEU A 74 7.72 9.65 14.45
N GLU A 75 8.71 10.40 13.95
CA GLU A 75 9.39 11.45 14.72
C GLU A 75 8.42 12.55 15.20
N LYS A 76 7.53 13.03 14.32
CA LYS A 76 6.49 14.01 14.68
C LYS A 76 5.50 13.48 15.72
N ALA A 77 5.24 12.17 15.71
CA ALA A 77 4.40 11.49 16.70
C ALA A 77 5.14 11.17 18.02
N GLY A 78 6.44 11.52 18.13
CA GLY A 78 7.26 11.23 19.31
C GLY A 78 7.69 9.76 19.41
N LYS A 79 7.64 9.01 18.32
CA LYS A 79 7.95 7.57 18.21
C LYS A 79 9.14 7.32 17.27
N SER A 80 10.25 8.03 17.48
CA SER A 80 11.44 7.92 16.61
C SER A 80 11.95 6.48 16.47
N VAL A 81 12.27 6.07 15.24
CA VAL A 81 12.95 4.80 14.98
C VAL A 81 14.41 4.91 15.47
N PRO A 82 14.88 4.04 16.37
CA PRO A 82 16.27 4.06 16.80
C PRO A 82 17.21 3.88 15.59
N GLN A 83 18.26 4.70 15.51
CA GLN A 83 19.30 4.63 14.48
C GLN A 83 20.27 3.47 14.74
N VAL A 84 19.70 2.27 14.87
CA VAL A 84 20.37 1.01 15.12
C VAL A 84 19.94 0.06 14.00
N GLU A 85 20.91 -0.60 13.36
CA GLU A 85 20.71 -1.42 12.15
C GLU A 85 19.51 -2.37 12.26
N THR A 86 19.39 -3.12 13.37
CA THR A 86 18.29 -4.06 13.58
C THR A 86 16.91 -3.38 13.63
N TYR A 87 16.82 -2.18 14.20
CA TYR A 87 15.56 -1.44 14.27
C TYR A 87 15.19 -0.84 12.91
N LEU A 88 16.16 -0.27 12.20
CA LEU A 88 15.97 0.25 10.84
C LEU A 88 15.60 -0.86 9.85
N TYR A 89 16.19 -2.04 9.99
CA TYR A 89 15.84 -3.22 9.20
C TYR A 89 14.41 -3.70 9.47
N ASN A 90 14.03 -3.85 10.74
CA ASN A 90 12.66 -4.26 11.07
C ASN A 90 11.63 -3.23 10.62
N PHE A 91 11.95 -1.95 10.77
CA PHE A 91 11.15 -0.85 10.24
C PHE A 91 10.98 -0.97 8.73
N SER A 92 12.08 -1.07 7.97
CA SER A 92 12.05 -1.12 6.51
C SER A 92 11.26 -2.31 5.99
N VAL A 93 11.38 -3.47 6.62
CA VAL A 93 10.61 -4.67 6.25
C VAL A 93 9.12 -4.49 6.50
N ASN A 94 8.73 -3.89 7.63
CA ASN A 94 7.32 -3.67 7.96
C ASN A 94 6.69 -2.63 7.04
N GLU A 95 7.33 -1.48 6.87
CA GLU A 95 6.86 -0.44 5.94
C GLU A 95 6.91 -0.90 4.48
N GLY A 96 7.91 -1.71 4.12
CA GLY A 96 8.01 -2.32 2.81
C GLY A 96 6.78 -3.15 2.43
N LYS A 97 6.10 -3.79 3.40
CA LYS A 97 4.82 -4.49 3.15
C LYS A 97 3.70 -3.52 2.82
N TRP A 98 3.63 -2.38 3.52
CA TRP A 98 2.67 -1.33 3.24
C TRP A 98 2.89 -0.69 1.88
N ILE A 99 4.14 -0.36 1.54
CA ILE A 99 4.50 0.18 0.22
C ILE A 99 4.14 -0.83 -0.87
N ALA A 100 4.49 -2.11 -0.70
CA ALA A 100 4.14 -3.18 -1.64
C ALA A 100 2.64 -3.29 -1.85
N PHE A 101 1.86 -3.24 -0.78
CA PHE A 101 0.41 -3.33 -0.83
C PHE A 101 -0.20 -2.10 -1.53
N LEU A 102 0.14 -0.89 -1.06
CA LEU A 102 -0.43 0.37 -1.53
C LEU A 102 -0.07 0.65 -2.99
N ARG A 103 1.20 0.51 -3.37
CA ARG A 103 1.69 0.80 -4.73
C ARG A 103 1.58 -0.38 -5.69
N GLY A 104 1.46 -1.60 -5.16
CA GLY A 104 1.30 -2.82 -5.94
C GLY A 104 -0.17 -3.21 -6.08
N THR A 105 -0.60 -4.14 -5.23
CA THR A 105 -1.89 -4.83 -5.37
C THR A 105 -3.08 -3.89 -5.26
N MET A 106 -3.10 -3.03 -4.24
CA MET A 106 -4.22 -2.12 -3.99
C MET A 106 -4.38 -1.12 -5.14
N PHE A 107 -3.28 -0.52 -5.60
CA PHE A 107 -3.32 0.42 -6.72
C PHE A 107 -3.87 -0.20 -8.00
N LYS A 108 -3.46 -1.44 -8.33
CA LYS A 108 -3.97 -2.17 -9.50
C LYS A 108 -5.47 -2.43 -9.39
N ASN A 109 -5.93 -2.93 -8.23
CA ASN A 109 -7.35 -3.18 -8.01
C ASN A 109 -8.17 -1.88 -8.08
N LEU A 110 -7.66 -0.81 -7.48
CA LEU A 110 -8.30 0.51 -7.50
C LEU A 110 -8.40 1.06 -8.93
N GLN A 111 -7.37 0.88 -9.75
CA GLN A 111 -7.41 1.30 -11.15
C GLN A 111 -8.53 0.61 -11.94
N ASP A 112 -8.76 -0.68 -11.69
CA ASP A 112 -9.81 -1.42 -12.38
C ASP A 112 -11.22 -0.96 -11.95
N ASP A 113 -11.44 -0.73 -10.65
CA ASP A 113 -12.71 -0.17 -10.18
C ASP A 113 -12.94 1.28 -10.67
N ILE A 114 -11.88 2.09 -10.71
CA ILE A 114 -11.95 3.47 -11.22
C ILE A 114 -12.29 3.50 -12.72
N LYS A 115 -11.86 2.52 -13.54
CA LYS A 115 -12.24 2.47 -14.97
C LYS A 115 -13.75 2.35 -15.15
N ASN A 116 -14.42 1.56 -14.31
CA ASN A 116 -15.90 1.43 -14.33
C ASN A 116 -16.55 2.77 -13.99
N LEU A 117 -16.08 3.43 -12.93
CA LEU A 117 -16.55 4.75 -12.53
C LEU A 117 -16.33 5.80 -13.64
N GLN A 118 -15.16 5.80 -14.27
CA GLN A 118 -14.85 6.70 -15.39
C GLN A 118 -15.76 6.47 -16.59
N SER A 119 -16.11 5.21 -16.90
CA SER A 119 -17.07 4.87 -17.95
C SER A 119 -18.43 5.53 -17.69
N TYR A 120 -18.96 5.44 -16.45
CA TYR A 120 -20.20 6.12 -16.08
C TYR A 120 -20.08 7.66 -16.17
N ILE A 121 -18.99 8.23 -15.64
CA ILE A 121 -18.74 9.67 -15.68
C ILE A 121 -18.66 10.19 -17.12
N SER A 122 -18.05 9.43 -18.03
CA SER A 122 -17.91 9.82 -19.45
C SER A 122 -19.25 9.95 -20.20
N ARG A 123 -20.32 9.40 -19.63
CA ARG A 123 -21.70 9.47 -20.15
C ARG A 123 -22.47 10.66 -19.58
N LEU A 124 -21.94 11.34 -18.56
CA LEU A 124 -22.55 12.57 -18.04
C LEU A 124 -22.63 13.63 -19.14
N GLY A 125 -23.77 14.34 -19.18
CA GLY A 125 -24.05 15.34 -20.22
C GLY A 125 -24.48 14.78 -21.59
N LYS A 126 -24.42 13.46 -21.80
CA LYS A 126 -24.90 12.79 -23.04
C LYS A 126 -26.33 12.23 -22.90
N LEU A 127 -26.82 12.08 -21.68
CA LEU A 127 -28.15 11.55 -21.36
C LEU A 127 -29.06 12.64 -20.77
N LYS A 128 -30.38 12.44 -20.84
CA LYS A 128 -31.39 13.37 -20.32
C LYS A 128 -32.43 12.64 -19.48
N ASP A 129 -33.19 13.41 -18.71
CA ASP A 129 -34.38 12.96 -17.97
C ASP A 129 -34.11 11.73 -17.07
N SER A 130 -34.95 10.69 -17.15
CA SER A 130 -34.83 9.49 -16.31
C SER A 130 -33.49 8.78 -16.45
N ASP A 131 -32.91 8.76 -17.65
CA ASP A 131 -31.63 8.09 -17.90
C ASP A 131 -30.47 8.80 -17.19
N LEU A 132 -30.55 10.13 -17.06
CA LEU A 132 -29.59 10.91 -16.29
C LEU A 132 -29.68 10.59 -14.79
N ILE A 133 -30.90 10.45 -14.26
CA ILE A 133 -31.12 10.09 -12.85
C ILE A 133 -30.53 8.69 -12.58
N THR A 134 -30.84 7.71 -13.43
CA THR A 134 -30.28 6.35 -13.31
C THR A 134 -28.76 6.35 -13.36
N LEU A 135 -28.15 7.10 -14.28
CA LEU A 135 -26.70 7.22 -14.37
C LEU A 135 -26.09 7.85 -13.10
N ALA A 136 -26.72 8.91 -12.57
CA ALA A 136 -26.27 9.54 -11.33
C ALA A 136 -26.31 8.56 -10.14
N THR A 137 -27.37 7.76 -10.03
CA THR A 137 -27.47 6.70 -9.02
C THR A 137 -26.37 5.66 -9.18
N GLN A 138 -26.09 5.21 -10.40
CA GLN A 138 -25.01 4.25 -10.68
C GLN A 138 -23.64 4.81 -10.25
N ILE A 139 -23.36 6.07 -10.55
CA ILE A 139 -22.11 6.75 -10.12
C ILE A 139 -22.01 6.79 -8.59
N MET A 140 -23.10 7.12 -7.89
CA MET A 140 -23.13 7.15 -6.43
C MET A 140 -22.90 5.77 -5.82
N MET A 141 -23.53 4.74 -6.37
CA MET A 141 -23.37 3.36 -5.92
C MET A 141 -21.94 2.87 -6.11
N GLU A 142 -21.34 3.14 -7.27
CA GLU A 142 -19.96 2.74 -7.58
C GLU A 142 -18.96 3.43 -6.63
N ARG A 143 -19.15 4.74 -6.36
CA ARG A 143 -18.33 5.45 -5.37
C ARG A 143 -18.45 4.86 -3.98
N GLN A 144 -19.67 4.55 -3.54
CA GLN A 144 -19.92 3.93 -2.24
C GLN A 144 -19.25 2.56 -2.17
N PHE A 145 -19.30 1.78 -3.24
CA PHE A 145 -18.68 0.47 -3.33
C PHE A 145 -17.15 0.56 -3.19
N ILE A 146 -16.50 1.42 -3.96
CA ILE A 146 -15.04 1.64 -3.87
C ILE A 146 -14.64 2.12 -2.47
N ALA A 147 -15.39 3.09 -1.93
CA ALA A 147 -15.11 3.61 -0.59
C ALA A 147 -15.22 2.51 0.48
N ALA A 148 -16.33 1.78 0.51
CA ALA A 148 -16.62 0.79 1.54
C ALA A 148 -15.75 -0.47 1.47
N ASN A 149 -15.38 -0.92 0.27
CA ASN A 149 -14.68 -2.19 0.11
C ASN A 149 -13.17 -2.04 -0.06
N MET A 150 -12.67 -0.84 -0.39
CA MET A 150 -11.25 -0.64 -0.67
C MET A 150 -10.63 0.48 0.16
N ILE A 151 -11.21 1.68 0.15
CA ILE A 151 -10.57 2.83 0.80
C ILE A 151 -10.70 2.77 2.32
N ILE A 152 -11.93 2.60 2.83
CA ILE A 152 -12.21 2.62 4.28
C ILE A 152 -11.42 1.52 5.01
N PRO A 153 -11.44 0.24 4.58
CA PRO A 153 -10.71 -0.81 5.29
C PRO A 153 -9.20 -0.56 5.34
N VAL A 154 -8.61 0.01 4.29
CA VAL A 154 -7.18 0.32 4.23
C VAL A 154 -6.83 1.46 5.17
N VAL A 155 -7.64 2.51 5.22
CA VAL A 155 -7.44 3.63 6.14
C VAL A 155 -7.62 3.18 7.59
N GLU A 156 -8.65 2.40 7.89
CA GLU A 156 -8.88 1.84 9.23
C GLU A 156 -7.68 1.01 9.68
N LYS A 157 -7.22 0.09 8.82
CA LYS A 157 -6.06 -0.75 9.11
C LYS A 157 -4.77 0.05 9.27
N TRP A 158 -4.57 1.08 8.45
CA TRP A 158 -3.43 1.99 8.60
C TRP A 158 -3.47 2.68 9.97
N CYS A 159 -4.61 3.24 10.36
CA CYS A 159 -4.78 3.92 11.65
C CYS A 159 -4.57 2.98 12.85
N GLU A 160 -4.95 1.71 12.72
CA GLU A 160 -4.70 0.69 13.75
C GLU A 160 -3.21 0.40 13.95
N GLU A 161 -2.46 0.25 12.85
CA GLU A 161 -1.04 -0.11 12.91
C GLU A 161 -0.12 1.10 13.14
N HIS A 162 -0.54 2.27 12.67
CA HIS A 162 0.22 3.53 12.71
C HIS A 162 -0.36 4.50 13.74
N GLU A 163 -0.40 4.07 15.00
CA GLU A 163 -0.86 4.88 16.13
C GLU A 163 -0.22 6.29 16.13
N GLY A 164 -1.06 7.34 16.25
CA GLY A 164 -0.63 8.74 16.17
C GLY A 164 -0.87 9.40 14.80
N SER A 165 -1.65 8.74 13.93
CA SER A 165 -2.22 9.29 12.68
C SER A 165 -3.26 10.37 12.92
#